data_AF-A0A974YBI4-F1
#
_entry.id   AF-A0A974YBI4-F1
#
_cell.length_a   1.000
_cell.length_b   1.000
_cell.length_c   1.000
_cell.angle_alpha   90.00
_cell.angle_beta   90.00
_cell.angle_gamma   90.00
#
_symmetry.space_group_name_H-M   'P 1'
#
loop_
_entity.id
_entity.type
_entity.pdbx_description
1 polymer ?
#
loop_
_entity_poly.entity_id
_entity_poly.type
_entity_poly.pdbx_seq_one_letter_code
_entity_poly.pdbx_strand_id
1 'polypeptide(L)'
;MVGLGPNSVILWDTLKLSAEPLRGRSDILVVAQVKVQKNGQRGSDEYRINFELNRHHGLVSQDTEVLISAAGADEPLWRYSGRRDLVVAIKDRFLKTQLYSHVAGQLGWMLDPHVDLIQAPLDP
;
A
#
# COMPACT_ATOMS: atom_id res chain seq x y z
N MET A 1 12.49 0.45 16.29
CA MET A 1 12.23 1.01 14.95
C MET A 1 12.97 0.15 13.93
N VAL A 2 12.27 -0.61 13.09
CA VAL A 2 12.88 -1.37 12.00
C VAL A 2 12.31 -0.84 10.70
N GLY A 3 12.87 0.28 10.22
CA GLY A 3 12.82 0.59 8.78
C GLY A 3 13.76 -0.37 8.05
N LEU A 4 13.69 -0.45 6.71
CA LEU A 4 14.78 -1.08 5.94
C LEU A 4 16.10 -0.57 6.50
N GLY A 5 16.87 -1.45 7.14
CA GLY A 5 18.29 -1.21 7.21
C GLY A 5 18.78 -1.05 5.76
N PRO A 6 19.91 -0.38 5.51
CA PRO A 6 20.49 -0.22 4.16
C PRO A 6 20.74 -1.55 3.41
N ASN A 7 20.45 -2.67 4.06
CA ASN A 7 20.69 -4.05 3.68
C ASN A 7 19.38 -4.79 3.38
N SER A 8 18.38 -4.20 2.73
CA SER A 8 17.15 -4.92 2.40
C SER A 8 16.64 -4.53 1.02
N VAL A 9 16.28 -5.54 0.24
CA VAL A 9 15.83 -5.42 -1.15
C VAL A 9 14.39 -5.88 -1.22
N ILE A 10 13.54 -5.04 -1.80
CA ILE A 10 12.15 -5.39 -2.07
C ILE A 10 12.12 -6.17 -3.39
N LEU A 11 11.67 -7.41 -3.32
CA LEU A 11 11.55 -8.29 -4.47
C LEU A 11 10.14 -8.17 -5.05
N TRP A 12 10.11 -7.88 -6.35
CA TRP A 12 8.87 -7.62 -7.05
C TRP A 12 8.56 -8.72 -8.06
N ASP A 13 8.30 -9.93 -7.57
CA ASP A 13 7.87 -11.03 -8.45
C ASP A 13 6.43 -10.81 -8.93
N THR A 14 5.55 -10.35 -8.03
CA THR A 14 4.18 -9.97 -8.35
C THR A 14 3.71 -8.92 -7.35
N LEU A 15 3.30 -7.74 -7.84
CA LEU A 15 2.49 -6.82 -7.06
C LEU A 15 1.03 -7.24 -7.28
N LYS A 16 0.48 -7.99 -6.33
CA LYS A 16 -0.93 -8.38 -6.39
C LYS A 16 -1.76 -7.31 -5.74
N LEU A 17 -2.77 -6.85 -6.46
CA LEU A 17 -3.76 -5.89 -5.99
C LEU A 17 -5.12 -6.55 -6.04
N SER A 18 -5.78 -6.60 -4.89
CA SER A 18 -7.20 -6.92 -4.80
C SER A 18 -7.92 -5.73 -4.18
N ALA A 19 -9.18 -5.55 -4.57
CA ALA A 19 -10.05 -4.50 -4.08
C ALA A 19 -11.39 -5.12 -3.67
N GLU A 20 -11.83 -4.87 -2.45
CA GLU A 20 -13.09 -5.38 -1.92
C GLU A 20 -13.90 -4.23 -1.31
N PRO A 21 -15.21 -4.11 -1.63
CA PRO A 21 -16.08 -3.13 -0.99
C PRO A 21 -16.24 -3.43 0.51
N LEU A 22 -16.02 -2.43 1.35
CA LEU A 22 -16.36 -2.51 2.77
C LEU A 22 -17.86 -2.21 2.93
N ARG A 23 -18.61 -3.12 3.57
CA ARG A 23 -20.07 -2.94 3.72
C ARG A 23 -20.39 -1.76 4.63
N GLY A 24 -21.27 -0.86 4.18
CA GLY A 24 -21.89 0.18 5.01
C GLY A 24 -21.21 1.55 5.00
N ARG A 25 -20.05 1.68 4.37
CA ARG A 25 -19.36 2.95 4.08
C ARG A 25 -18.88 2.86 2.64
N SER A 26 -18.83 3.96 1.90
CA SER A 26 -18.40 3.94 0.49
C SER A 26 -16.88 3.73 0.36
N ASP A 27 -16.38 2.73 1.07
CA ASP A 27 -14.98 2.45 1.31
C ASP A 27 -14.61 1.16 0.57
N ILE A 28 -13.40 1.16 0.01
CA ILE A 28 -12.81 0.02 -0.68
C ILE A 28 -11.53 -0.32 0.06
N LEU A 29 -11.38 -1.59 0.43
CA LEU A 29 -10.13 -2.13 0.92
C LEU A 29 -9.29 -2.58 -0.26
N VAL A 30 -8.14 -1.94 -0.47
CA VAL A 30 -7.15 -2.35 -1.45
C VAL A 30 -6.00 -3.06 -0.74
N VAL A 31 -5.63 -4.26 -1.17
CA VAL A 31 -4.54 -5.03 -0.57
C VAL A 31 -3.41 -5.19 -1.58
N ALA A 32 -2.21 -4.76 -1.20
CA ALA A 32 -0.98 -4.96 -1.95
C ALA A 32 -0.10 -6.02 -1.27
N GLN A 33 0.31 -7.05 -2.00
CA GLN A 33 1.23 -8.08 -1.49
C GLN A 33 2.61 -7.96 -2.13
N VAL A 34 3.67 -8.05 -1.32
CA VAL A 34 5.08 -7.93 -1.74
C VAL A 34 5.98 -8.87 -0.95
N LYS A 35 7.12 -9.26 -1.53
CA LYS A 35 8.17 -10.00 -0.84
C LYS A 35 9.36 -9.10 -0.55
N VAL A 36 9.97 -9.25 0.60
CA VAL A 36 11.16 -8.47 0.99
C VAL A 36 12.25 -9.44 1.43
N GLN A 37 13.41 -9.31 0.79
CA GLN A 37 14.60 -10.06 1.15
C GLN A 37 15.57 -9.15 1.88
N LYS A 38 16.06 -9.59 3.04
CA LYS A 38 17.16 -8.92 3.73
C LYS A 38 18.49 -9.38 3.11
N ASN A 39 19.37 -8.44 2.79
CA ASN A 39 20.71 -8.73 2.28
C ASN A 39 21.44 -9.62 3.28
N GLY A 40 22.05 -10.69 2.76
CA GLY A 40 22.76 -11.68 3.57
C GLY A 40 21.88 -12.72 4.27
N GLN A 41 20.55 -12.64 4.16
CA GLN A 41 19.65 -13.71 4.62
C GLN A 41 19.15 -14.58 3.46
N ARG A 42 19.10 -15.89 3.73
CA ARG A 42 18.47 -16.87 2.85
C ARG A 42 16.96 -16.87 3.13
N GLY A 43 16.17 -16.40 2.17
CA GLY A 43 14.71 -16.34 2.28
C GLY A 43 14.15 -14.94 2.06
N SER A 44 12.83 -14.86 1.93
CA SER A 44 12.09 -13.60 1.81
C SER A 44 10.90 -13.62 2.78
N ASP A 45 10.66 -12.49 3.43
CA ASP A 45 9.45 -12.25 4.22
C ASP A 45 8.34 -11.76 3.29
N GLU A 46 7.12 -12.24 3.45
CA GLU A 46 5.95 -11.76 2.69
C GLU A 46 5.19 -10.72 3.51
N TYR A 47 4.85 -9.60 2.87
CA TYR A 47 4.12 -8.50 3.47
C TYR A 47 2.85 -8.24 2.69
N ARG A 48 1.78 -7.89 3.42
CA ARG A 48 0.57 -7.31 2.85
C ARG A 48 0.40 -5.90 3.38
N ILE A 49 0.03 -4.99 2.50
CA ILE A 49 -0.26 -3.61 2.81
C ILE A 49 -1.72 -3.39 2.48
N ASN A 50 -2.49 -3.03 3.49
CA ASN A 50 -3.91 -2.72 3.36
C ASN A 50 -4.06 -1.21 3.23
N PHE A 51 -4.84 -0.76 2.27
CA PHE A 51 -5.22 0.63 2.07
C PHE A 51 -6.73 0.74 2.11
N GLU A 52 -7.24 1.66 2.91
CA GLU A 52 -8.66 1.98 2.95
C GLU A 52 -8.90 3.24 2.15
N LEU A 53 -9.68 3.11 1.08
CA LEU A 53 -10.02 4.21 0.20
C LEU A 53 -11.49 4.56 0.36
N ASN A 54 -11.77 5.82 0.66
CA ASN A 54 -13.13 6.35 0.63
C ASN A 54 -13.32 7.16 -0.65
N ARG A 55 -14.46 6.97 -1.33
CA ARG A 55 -14.76 7.67 -2.59
C ARG A 55 -14.76 9.21 -2.50
N HIS A 56 -14.93 9.78 -1.30
CA HIS A 56 -15.01 11.23 -1.06
C HIS A 56 -13.73 11.81 -0.45
N HIS A 57 -13.00 11.00 0.33
CA HIS A 57 -11.84 11.45 1.09
C HIS A 57 -10.51 10.90 0.55
N GLY A 58 -10.55 10.01 -0.45
CA GLY A 58 -9.36 9.33 -0.96
C GLY A 58 -8.81 8.33 0.05
N LEU A 59 -7.49 8.29 0.22
CA LEU A 59 -6.84 7.39 1.17
C LEU A 59 -7.14 7.79 2.62
N VAL A 60 -7.88 6.93 3.32
CA VAL A 60 -8.30 7.13 4.72
C VAL A 60 -7.32 6.49 5.69
N SER A 61 -6.91 5.26 5.41
CA SER A 61 -6.04 4.51 6.32
C SER A 61 -5.11 3.57 5.56
N GLN A 62 -4.01 3.21 6.22
CA GLN A 62 -3.10 2.20 5.72
C GLN A 62 -2.55 1.35 6.86
N ASP A 63 -2.35 0.07 6.59
CA ASP A 63 -1.69 -0.85 7.50
C ASP A 63 -0.69 -1.75 6.75
N THR A 64 0.35 -2.20 7.44
CA THR A 64 1.36 -3.10 6.88
C THR A 64 1.57 -4.27 7.81
N GLU A 65 1.30 -5.46 7.31
CA GLU A 65 1.41 -6.71 8.04
C GLU A 65 2.43 -7.63 7.38
N VAL A 66 3.06 -8.48 8.20
CA VAL A 66 4.00 -9.50 7.78
C VAL A 66 3.37 -10.87 7.99
N LEU A 67 3.56 -11.77 7.02
CA LEU A 67 3.14 -13.15 7.12
C LEU A 67 4.04 -13.87 8.14
N ILE A 68 3.42 -14.53 9.12
CA ILE A 68 4.12 -15.35 10.10
C ILE A 68 3.92 -16.82 9.72
N SER A 69 5.01 -17.55 9.56
CA SER A 69 4.98 -19.00 9.47
C SER A 69 4.71 -19.59 10.86
N ALA A 70 3.44 -19.70 11.24
CA ALA A 70 3.03 -20.44 12.42
C ALA A 70 2.84 -21.92 12.05
N ALA A 71 3.55 -22.82 12.75
CA ALA A 71 3.35 -24.25 12.57
C ALA A 71 1.95 -24.65 13.06
N GLY A 72 1.08 -25.11 12.15
CA GLY A 72 -0.22 -25.71 12.49
C GLY A 72 -1.46 -24.81 12.37
N ALA A 73 -1.37 -23.65 11.73
CA ALA A 73 -2.56 -22.87 11.37
C ALA A 73 -3.06 -23.26 9.97
N ASP A 74 -4.37 -23.55 9.85
CA ASP A 74 -5.02 -23.81 8.55
C ASP A 74 -5.09 -22.55 7.66
N GLU A 75 -4.90 -21.36 8.25
CA GLU A 75 -4.89 -20.09 7.53
C GLU A 75 -3.61 -19.27 7.79
N PRO A 76 -3.15 -18.48 6.80
CA PRO A 76 -1.98 -17.62 6.95
C PRO A 76 -2.21 -16.57 8.04
N LEU A 77 -1.34 -16.58 9.06
CA LEU A 77 -1.38 -15.59 10.14
C LEU A 77 -0.60 -14.34 9.76
N TRP A 78 -1.29 -13.21 9.74
CA TRP A 78 -0.70 -11.90 9.47
C TRP A 78 -0.59 -11.09 10.76
N ARG A 79 0.55 -10.40 10.93
CA ARG A 79 0.79 -9.56 12.10
C ARG A 79 1.19 -8.16 11.68
N TYR A 80 0.65 -7.16 12.37
CA TYR A 80 1.10 -5.77 12.27
C TYR A 80 2.62 -5.66 12.34
N SER A 81 3.22 -5.05 11.31
CA SER A 81 4.65 -4.82 11.21
C SER A 81 5.02 -3.34 11.32
N GLY A 82 4.08 -2.44 10.98
CA GLY A 82 4.31 -0.98 11.01
C GLY A 82 5.35 -0.48 10.01
N ARG A 83 5.71 -1.27 8.99
CA ARG A 83 6.76 -0.94 8.02
C ARG A 83 6.33 0.10 6.97
N ARG A 84 6.36 1.37 7.38
CA ARG A 84 6.03 2.55 6.54
C ARG A 84 6.90 2.68 5.28
N ASP A 85 8.10 2.17 5.33
CA ASP A 85 9.03 2.15 4.21
C ASP A 85 8.55 1.27 3.04
N LEU A 86 7.76 0.22 3.31
CA LEU A 86 7.11 -0.57 2.27
C LEU A 86 5.98 0.21 1.59
N VAL A 87 5.23 1.00 2.34
CA VAL A 87 4.22 1.90 1.79
C VAL A 87 4.87 2.87 0.80
N VAL A 88 6.00 3.49 1.19
CA VAL A 88 6.74 4.42 0.32
C VAL A 88 7.22 3.72 -0.95
N ALA A 89 7.81 2.53 -0.82
CA ALA A 89 8.29 1.78 -1.98
C ALA A 89 7.18 1.36 -2.95
N ILE A 90 6.01 0.99 -2.41
CA ILE A 90 4.83 0.70 -3.20
C ILE A 90 4.36 1.97 -3.93
N LYS A 91 4.12 3.06 -3.19
CA LYS A 91 3.74 4.35 -3.78
C LYS A 91 4.67 4.75 -4.93
N ASP A 92 5.98 4.68 -4.71
CA ASP A 92 6.99 4.99 -5.71
C ASP A 92 6.86 4.11 -6.96
N ARG A 93 6.66 2.80 -6.79
CA ARG A 93 6.46 1.87 -7.90
C ARG A 93 5.22 2.23 -8.71
N PHE A 94 4.12 2.56 -8.06
CA PHE A 94 2.88 2.95 -8.73
C PHE A 94 3.00 4.26 -9.51
N LEU A 95 3.64 5.28 -8.93
CA LEU A 95 3.83 6.57 -9.60
C LEU A 95 4.83 6.48 -10.76
N LYS A 96 5.87 5.65 -10.64
CA LYS A 96 6.92 5.53 -11.67
C LYS A 96 6.57 4.54 -12.78
N THR A 97 5.64 3.61 -12.55
CA THR A 97 5.26 2.59 -13.53
C THR A 97 3.98 3.00 -14.25
N GLN A 98 4.07 3.35 -15.54
CA GLN A 98 2.91 3.79 -16.34
C GLN A 98 1.74 2.81 -16.30
N LEU A 99 2.01 1.49 -16.25
CA LEU A 99 1.00 0.43 -16.15
C LEU A 99 0.09 0.58 -14.92
N TYR A 100 0.57 1.23 -13.86
CA TYR A 100 -0.13 1.36 -12.58
C TYR A 100 -0.50 2.80 -12.22
N SER A 101 -0.27 3.75 -13.14
CA SER A 101 -0.56 5.18 -12.94
C SER A 101 -2.03 5.45 -12.59
N HIS A 102 -2.97 4.76 -13.25
CA HIS A 102 -4.40 4.84 -12.93
C HIS A 102 -4.70 4.44 -11.47
N VAL A 103 -4.07 3.36 -11.00
CA VAL A 103 -4.27 2.87 -9.63
C VAL A 103 -3.61 3.79 -8.60
N ALA A 104 -2.54 4.51 -8.97
CA ALA A 104 -1.94 5.53 -8.12
C ALA A 104 -2.92 6.69 -7.82
N GLY A 105 -3.75 7.06 -8.79
CA GLY A 105 -4.84 8.03 -8.59
C GLY A 105 -5.92 7.50 -7.65
N GLN A 106 -6.35 6.24 -7.83
CA GLN A 106 -7.33 5.61 -6.94
C GLN A 106 -6.83 5.54 -5.49
N LEU A 107 -5.53 5.27 -5.29
CA LEU A 107 -4.89 5.25 -3.97
C LEU A 107 -4.62 6.64 -3.38
N GLY A 108 -5.08 7.72 -4.03
CA GLY A 108 -4.92 9.10 -3.56
C GLY A 108 -3.48 9.60 -3.57
N TRP A 109 -2.57 8.94 -4.32
CA TRP A 109 -1.16 9.35 -4.39
C TRP A 109 -0.90 10.41 -5.45
N MET A 110 -1.78 10.50 -6.44
CA MET A 110 -1.81 11.61 -7.39
C MET A 110 -2.93 12.55 -6.94
N LEU A 111 -2.66 13.85 -6.94
CA LEU A 111 -3.73 14.84 -6.93
C LEU A 111 -4.54 14.61 -8.20
N ASP A 112 -5.82 14.32 -8.04
CA ASP A 112 -6.73 14.17 -9.16
C ASP A 112 -6.69 15.49 -9.98
N PRO A 113 -6.30 15.48 -11.27
CA PRO A 113 -6.24 16.71 -12.06
C PRO A 113 -7.61 17.39 -12.23
N HIS A 114 -8.69 16.76 -11.77
CA HIS A 114 -10.05 17.32 -11.76
C HIS A 114 -10.41 18.13 -10.50
N VAL A 115 -9.54 18.20 -9.48
CA VAL A 115 -9.71 19.20 -8.43
C VAL A 115 -9.07 20.50 -8.91
N ASP A 116 -9.73 21.15 -9.86
CA ASP A 116 -9.62 22.60 -10.00
C ASP A 116 -10.14 23.17 -8.66
N LEU A 117 -9.21 23.48 -7.77
CA LEU A 117 -9.45 24.42 -6.68
C LEU A 117 -9.95 25.68 -7.36
N ILE A 118 -11.27 25.85 -7.41
CA ILE A 118 -11.90 27.13 -7.75
C ILE A 118 -11.27 28.12 -6.77
N GLN A 119 -10.31 28.90 -7.26
CA GLN A 119 -9.88 30.11 -6.58
C GLN A 119 -11.09 31.03 -6.62
N ALA A 120 -11.94 30.90 -5.60
CA ALA A 120 -12.92 31.93 -5.33
C ALA A 120 -12.12 33.23 -5.17
N PRO A 121 -12.43 34.29 -5.93
CA PRO A 121 -11.82 35.58 -5.71
C PRO A 121 -12.09 35.95 -4.25
N LEU A 122 -11.03 36.21 -3.49
CA LEU A 122 -11.17 36.99 -2.28
C LEU A 122 -11.64 38.36 -2.75
N ASP A 123 -12.95 38.61 -2.62
CA ASP A 123 -13.51 39.94 -2.87
C ASP A 123 -12.84 40.96 -1.93
N PRO A 124 -12.65 42.21 -2.40
CA PRO A 124 -11.75 43.21 -1.82
C PRO A 124 -12.17 43.77 -0.45
#